data_AF-A0A928D9S6-F1
#
_entry.id   AF-A0A928D9S6-F1
#
_cell.length_a   1.000
_cell.length_b   1.000
_cell.length_c   1.000
_cell.angle_alpha   90.00
_cell.angle_beta   90.00
_cell.angle_gamma   90.00
#
_symmetry.space_group_name_H-M   'P 1'
#
loop_
_entity.id
_entity.type
_entity.pdbx_description
1 polymer ?
#
loop_
_entity_poly.entity_id
_entity_poly.type
_entity_poly.pdbx_seq_one_letter_code
_entity_poly.pdbx_strand_id
1 'polypeptide(L)'
;MQTVLFFISSTRHTCSNRLEGICRYARTQGWYVQVVERAFHKVDVARQLEFWRPIGIIAECGSGAEELTPAAFGDIPAVYFDADMSKRGRGYYVGLDCRSVGRLVCEHLMSLDMPNYAYASFRLPMFWDFERRDTFV
;
A
#
# COMPACT_ATOMS: atom_id res chain seq x y z
N MET A 1 10.41 19.62 -15.11
CA MET A 1 9.20 18.88 -14.70
C MET A 1 9.55 18.10 -13.47
N GLN A 2 8.78 18.24 -12.38
CA GLN A 2 9.04 17.52 -11.13
C GLN A 2 8.30 16.19 -11.13
N THR A 3 9.02 15.08 -10.95
CA THR A 3 8.46 13.72 -11.04
C THR A 3 8.27 13.13 -9.66
N VAL A 4 7.12 12.53 -9.41
CA VAL A 4 6.87 11.64 -8.28
C VAL A 4 6.78 10.22 -8.81
N LEU A 5 7.59 9.30 -8.27
CA LEU A 5 7.46 7.89 -8.62
C LEU A 5 6.41 7.24 -7.73
N PHE A 6 5.49 6.49 -8.36
CA PHE A 6 4.52 5.67 -7.66
C PHE A 6 4.75 4.19 -7.99
N PHE A 7 5.32 3.46 -7.04
CA PHE A 7 5.45 2.02 -7.13
C PHE A 7 4.15 1.35 -6.70
N ILE A 8 3.58 0.54 -7.59
CA ILE A 8 2.25 -0.05 -7.38
C ILE A 8 2.19 -1.52 -7.76
N SER A 9 1.50 -2.35 -6.98
CA SER A 9 1.15 -3.69 -7.40
C SER A 9 -0.03 -3.66 -8.38
N SER A 10 0.19 -4.08 -9.62
CA SER A 10 -0.80 -4.07 -10.72
C SER A 10 -1.86 -5.18 -10.63
N THR A 11 -2.16 -5.65 -9.42
CA THR A 11 -2.85 -6.94 -9.24
C THR A 11 -4.38 -6.84 -9.12
N ARG A 12 -5.00 -5.64 -9.14
CA ARG A 12 -6.46 -5.45 -9.33
C ARG A 12 -6.92 -3.98 -9.37
N HIS A 13 -8.14 -3.80 -9.86
CA HIS A 13 -8.96 -2.57 -9.99
C HIS A 13 -8.96 -1.58 -8.80
N THR A 14 -8.56 -2.00 -7.60
CA THR A 14 -8.50 -1.21 -6.36
C THR A 14 -7.57 -0.01 -6.44
N CYS A 15 -6.63 -0.04 -7.37
CA CYS A 15 -5.61 0.99 -7.54
C CYS A 15 -6.05 2.18 -8.40
N SER A 16 -7.09 2.03 -9.22
CA SER A 16 -7.53 3.08 -10.15
C SER A 16 -7.97 4.36 -9.42
N ASN A 17 -8.85 4.25 -8.42
CA ASN A 17 -9.32 5.39 -7.63
C ASN A 17 -8.20 6.07 -6.84
N ARG A 18 -7.25 5.29 -6.29
CA ARG A 18 -6.08 5.83 -5.57
C ARG A 18 -5.17 6.60 -6.53
N LEU A 19 -4.84 5.99 -7.66
CA LEU A 19 -4.04 6.63 -8.71
C LEU A 19 -4.72 7.90 -9.22
N GLU A 20 -6.03 7.88 -9.44
CA GLU A 20 -6.79 9.06 -9.85
C GLU A 20 -6.70 10.19 -8.82
N GLY A 21 -6.88 9.88 -7.54
CA GLY A 21 -6.74 10.86 -6.45
C GLY A 21 -5.34 11.45 -6.37
N ILE A 22 -4.30 10.60 -6.46
CA ILE A 22 -2.89 11.00 -6.48
C ILE A 22 -2.62 11.92 -7.68
N CYS A 23 -3.02 11.51 -8.88
CA CYS A 23 -2.84 12.29 -10.10
C CYS A 23 -3.60 13.62 -10.05
N ARG A 24 -4.82 13.64 -9.49
CA ARG A 24 -5.61 14.86 -9.31
C ARG A 24 -4.89 15.86 -8.42
N TYR A 25 -4.35 15.42 -7.28
CA TYR A 25 -3.57 16.27 -6.40
C TYR A 25 -2.23 16.71 -7.04
N ALA A 26 -1.49 15.78 -7.65
CA ALA A 26 -0.21 16.07 -8.29
C ALA A 26 -0.34 17.17 -9.37
N ARG A 27 -1.42 17.14 -10.16
CA ARG A 27 -1.73 18.18 -11.15
C ARG A 27 -1.87 19.56 -10.52
N THR A 28 -2.47 19.69 -9.33
CA THR A 28 -2.59 21.00 -8.66
C THR A 28 -1.23 21.53 -8.17
N GLN A 29 -0.23 20.65 -8.01
CA GLN A 29 1.14 20.99 -7.63
C GLN A 29 2.08 21.13 -8.84
N GLY A 30 1.60 20.90 -10.07
CA GLY A 30 2.46 20.86 -11.26
C GLY A 30 3.41 19.66 -11.31
N TRP A 31 3.11 18.59 -10.58
CA TRP A 31 3.91 17.36 -10.54
C TRP A 31 3.44 16.34 -11.58
N TYR A 32 4.39 15.61 -12.13
CA TYR A 32 4.15 14.45 -13.00
C TYR A 32 4.24 13.17 -12.17
N VAL A 33 3.22 12.32 -12.24
CA VAL A 33 3.19 11.02 -11.55
C VAL A 33 3.60 9.94 -12.52
N GLN A 34 4.75 9.32 -12.28
CA GLN A 34 5.21 8.17 -13.03
C GLN A 34 4.90 6.89 -12.27
N VAL A 35 4.08 6.04 -12.87
CA VAL A 35 3.75 4.73 -12.29
C VAL A 35 4.82 3.71 -12.64
N VAL A 36 5.26 2.95 -11.64
CA VAL A 36 6.14 1.79 -11.78
C VAL A 36 5.37 0.58 -11.27
N GLU A 37 4.86 -0.22 -12.20
CA GLU A 37 4.08 -1.40 -11.87
C GLU A 37 4.97 -2.56 -11.42
N ARG A 38 4.47 -3.32 -10.44
CA ARG A 38 5.24 -4.35 -9.76
C ARG A 38 4.71 -5.77 -9.86
N ALA A 39 3.47 -6.06 -10.25
CA ALA A 39 2.94 -7.43 -10.46
C ALA A 39 3.48 -8.58 -9.55
N PHE A 40 3.69 -8.37 -8.24
CA PHE A 40 4.39 -9.30 -7.30
C PHE A 40 5.87 -9.61 -7.59
N HIS A 41 6.50 -8.93 -8.53
CA HIS A 41 7.93 -9.03 -8.82
C HIS A 41 8.71 -7.92 -8.15
N LYS A 42 10.02 -8.17 -8.00
CA LYS A 42 10.96 -7.14 -7.55
C LYS A 42 11.26 -6.17 -8.69
N VAL A 43 11.32 -4.88 -8.36
CA VAL A 43 11.79 -3.84 -9.27
C VAL A 43 13.20 -3.39 -8.87
N ASP A 44 14.02 -3.10 -9.87
CA ASP A 44 15.30 -2.42 -9.67
C ASP A 44 15.06 -0.94 -9.30
N VAL A 45 14.93 -0.68 -7.99
CA VAL A 45 14.64 0.65 -7.46
C VAL A 45 15.72 1.65 -7.87
N ALA A 46 16.99 1.28 -7.77
CA ALA A 46 18.11 2.17 -8.07
C ALA A 46 18.04 2.68 -9.52
N ARG A 47 17.79 1.78 -10.48
CA ARG A 47 17.64 2.15 -11.89
C ARG A 47 16.45 3.07 -12.13
N GLN A 48 15.33 2.87 -11.44
CA GLN A 48 14.17 3.76 -11.56
C GLN A 48 14.48 5.16 -11.00
N LEU A 49 15.17 5.25 -9.87
CA LEU A 49 15.55 6.52 -9.27
C LEU A 49 16.56 7.28 -10.13
N GLU A 50 17.55 6.59 -10.69
CA GLU A 50 18.55 7.18 -11.59
C GLU A 50 17.91 7.75 -12.86
N PHE A 51 17.01 6.98 -13.49
CA PHE A 51 16.37 7.37 -14.74
C PHE A 51 15.38 8.53 -14.55
N TRP A 52 14.50 8.44 -13.56
CA TRP A 52 13.39 9.40 -13.39
C TRP A 52 13.76 10.62 -12.54
N ARG A 53 14.81 10.52 -11.70
CA ARG A 53 15.25 11.56 -10.76
C ARG A 53 14.08 12.18 -9.98
N PRO A 54 13.27 11.38 -9.26
CA PRO A 54 12.07 11.87 -8.64
C PRO A 54 12.34 12.79 -7.45
N ILE A 55 11.40 13.69 -7.18
CA ILE A 55 11.38 14.55 -5.99
C ILE A 55 10.68 13.89 -4.80
N GLY A 56 10.02 12.76 -5.03
CA GLY A 56 9.28 12.03 -3.99
C GLY A 56 8.81 10.66 -4.48
N ILE A 57 8.52 9.79 -3.52
CA ILE A 57 8.16 8.40 -3.75
C ILE A 57 6.84 8.08 -3.04
N ILE A 58 5.98 7.38 -3.74
CA ILE A 58 4.81 6.71 -3.20
C ILE A 58 5.06 5.20 -3.37
N ALA A 59 5.03 4.46 -2.27
CA ALA A 59 5.36 3.03 -2.25
C ALA A 59 4.17 2.21 -1.74
N GLU A 60 3.41 1.59 -2.62
CA GLU A 60 2.37 0.63 -2.25
C GLU A 60 2.99 -0.73 -1.90
N CYS A 61 2.63 -1.26 -0.73
CA CYS A 61 3.30 -2.40 -0.11
C CYS A 61 2.33 -3.49 0.37
N GLY A 62 1.03 -3.34 0.11
CA GLY A 62 -0.03 -4.25 0.54
C GLY A 62 0.05 -5.62 -0.11
N SER A 63 0.81 -5.75 -1.21
CA SER A 63 1.07 -7.02 -1.89
C SER A 63 2.46 -7.61 -1.64
N GLY A 64 3.23 -7.07 -0.68
CA GLY A 64 4.63 -7.45 -0.46
C GLY A 64 5.57 -6.61 -1.34
N ALA A 65 6.64 -6.09 -0.73
CA ALA A 65 7.51 -5.09 -1.35
C ALA A 65 8.86 -4.94 -0.64
N GLU A 66 9.60 -6.02 -0.42
CA GLU A 66 10.81 -5.96 0.42
C GLU A 66 11.88 -5.02 -0.12
N GLU A 67 11.91 -4.73 -1.42
CA GLU A 67 12.88 -3.82 -2.02
C GLU A 67 12.57 -2.32 -1.83
N LEU A 68 11.32 -1.96 -1.51
CA LEU A 68 10.91 -0.56 -1.33
C LEU A 68 11.21 -0.08 0.09
N THR A 69 12.49 -0.01 0.45
CA THR A 69 12.94 0.38 1.79
C THR A 69 13.41 1.84 1.82
N PRO A 70 13.44 2.48 3.01
CA PRO A 70 14.06 3.80 3.14
C PRO A 70 15.50 3.83 2.61
N ALA A 71 16.28 2.77 2.87
CA ALA A 71 17.65 2.66 2.38
C ALA A 71 17.73 2.61 0.84
N ALA A 72 16.77 1.95 0.18
CA ALA A 72 16.70 1.89 -1.29
C ALA A 72 16.33 3.24 -1.92
N PHE A 73 15.69 4.13 -1.16
CA PHE A 73 15.25 5.45 -1.60
C PHE A 73 16.27 6.56 -1.33
N GLY A 74 17.25 6.32 -0.45
CA GLY A 74 18.20 7.34 -0.01
C GLY A 74 17.48 8.50 0.67
N ASP A 75 17.82 9.73 0.29
CA ASP A 75 17.25 10.95 0.89
C ASP A 75 15.92 11.38 0.25
N ILE A 76 15.40 10.62 -0.71
CA ILE A 76 14.16 10.98 -1.42
C ILE A 76 12.97 10.73 -0.47
N PRO A 77 12.11 11.75 -0.22
CA PRO A 77 10.99 11.59 0.69
C PRO A 77 10.00 10.54 0.18
N ALA A 78 9.59 9.63 1.06
CA ALA A 78 8.72 8.51 0.72
C ALA A 78 7.48 8.44 1.63
N VAL A 79 6.34 8.13 1.02
CA VAL A 79 5.10 7.75 1.70
C VAL A 79 4.75 6.32 1.35
N TYR A 80 4.42 5.52 2.35
CA TYR A 80 4.09 4.11 2.19
C TYR A 80 2.59 3.88 2.27
N PHE A 81 2.04 3.16 1.28
CA PHE A 81 0.66 2.68 1.29
C PHE A 81 0.58 1.23 1.75
N ASP A 82 -0.37 0.94 2.64
CA ASP A 82 -0.69 -0.42 3.11
C ASP A 82 0.58 -1.21 3.48
N ALA A 83 1.50 -0.57 4.19
CA ALA A 83 2.78 -1.16 4.58
C ALA A 83 2.80 -1.55 6.06
N ASP A 84 3.47 -2.67 6.34
CA ASP A 84 3.76 -3.10 7.71
C ASP A 84 4.83 -2.17 8.34
N MET A 85 4.38 -1.31 9.26
CA MET A 85 5.25 -0.36 9.96
C MET A 85 6.36 -1.06 10.75
N SER A 86 6.12 -2.27 11.26
CA SER A 86 7.12 -3.03 12.03
C SER A 86 8.33 -3.42 11.18
N LYS A 87 8.15 -3.56 9.87
CA LYS A 87 9.21 -3.93 8.92
C LYS A 87 9.92 -2.74 8.29
N ARG A 88 9.28 -1.57 8.25
CA ARG A 88 9.80 -0.38 7.53
C ARG A 88 10.30 0.73 8.44
N GLY A 89 9.95 0.70 9.72
CA GLY A 89 10.44 1.68 10.70
C GLY A 89 9.73 3.02 10.61
N ARG A 90 10.44 4.12 10.92
CA ARG A 90 9.86 5.46 10.92
C ARG A 90 9.64 5.99 9.50
N GLY A 91 8.52 6.66 9.27
CA GLY A 91 8.15 7.22 7.97
C GLY A 91 6.71 7.71 7.95
N TYR A 92 6.26 8.15 6.78
CA TYR A 92 4.87 8.50 6.54
C TYR A 92 4.12 7.30 5.97
N TYR A 93 3.00 6.95 6.58
CA TYR A 93 2.18 5.80 6.22
C TYR A 93 0.76 6.23 5.98
N VAL A 94 0.16 5.68 4.93
CA VAL A 94 -1.27 5.81 4.67
C VAL A 94 -1.82 4.40 4.47
N GLY A 95 -2.77 4.00 5.30
CA GLY A 95 -3.30 2.65 5.25
C GLY A 95 -4.62 2.56 5.98
N LEU A 96 -5.24 1.39 5.81
CA LEU A 96 -6.45 1.05 6.54
C LEU A 96 -6.11 0.52 7.93
N ASP A 97 -6.87 0.93 8.95
CA ASP A 97 -6.84 0.26 10.25
C ASP A 97 -7.49 -1.13 10.12
N CYS A 98 -6.65 -2.13 9.84
CA CYS A 98 -7.08 -3.48 9.55
C CYS A 98 -7.70 -4.17 10.77
N ARG A 99 -7.30 -3.79 11.98
CA ARG A 99 -7.89 -4.30 13.23
C ARG A 99 -9.31 -3.78 13.43
N SER A 100 -9.51 -2.48 13.25
CA SER A 100 -10.85 -1.89 13.35
C SER A 100 -11.80 -2.48 12.30
N VAL A 101 -11.30 -2.76 11.10
CA VAL A 101 -12.08 -3.43 10.05
C VAL A 101 -12.52 -4.83 10.46
N GLY A 102 -11.61 -5.66 10.98
CA GLY A 102 -11.96 -7.01 11.45
C GLY A 102 -13.05 -6.98 12.52
N ARG A 103 -12.90 -6.11 13.52
CA ARG A 103 -13.89 -5.90 14.59
C ARG A 103 -15.25 -5.45 14.05
N LEU A 104 -15.28 -4.40 13.22
CA LEU A 104 -16.54 -3.85 12.69
C LEU A 104 -17.30 -4.86 11.83
N VAL A 105 -16.59 -5.67 11.05
CA VAL A 105 -17.21 -6.73 10.25
C VAL A 105 -17.78 -7.82 11.16
N CYS A 106 -17.05 -8.24 12.20
CA CYS A 106 -17.57 -9.22 13.16
C CYS A 106 -18.83 -8.70 13.86
N GLU A 107 -18.79 -7.49 14.42
CA GLU A 107 -19.92 -6.84 15.08
C GLU A 107 -21.15 -6.79 14.16
N HIS A 108 -20.95 -6.41 12.90
CA HIS A 108 -22.03 -6.37 11.92
C HIS A 108 -22.59 -7.76 11.63
N LEU A 109 -21.75 -8.76 11.38
CA LEU A 109 -22.21 -10.12 11.06
C LEU A 109 -22.94 -10.75 12.26
N MET A 110 -22.45 -10.60 13.48
CA MET A 110 -23.13 -11.12 14.67
C MET A 110 -24.53 -10.51 14.87
N SER A 111 -24.79 -9.31 14.32
CA SER A 111 -26.12 -8.70 14.35
C SER A 111 -27.15 -9.32 13.38
N LEU A 112 -26.71 -10.15 12.42
CA LEU A 112 -27.59 -10.70 11.37
C LEU A 112 -28.28 -12.03 11.76
N ASP A 113 -28.18 -12.47 13.02
CA ASP A 113 -28.81 -13.69 13.55
C ASP A 113 -28.55 -14.97 12.73
N MET A 114 -27.36 -15.09 12.13
CA MET A 114 -26.92 -16.32 11.47
C MET A 114 -26.09 -17.16 12.44
N PRO A 115 -26.19 -18.50 12.39
CA PRO A 115 -25.64 -19.36 13.42
C PRO A 115 -24.12 -19.51 13.38
N ASN A 116 -23.47 -19.27 12.23
CA ASN A 116 -22.04 -19.50 12.06
C ASN A 116 -21.43 -18.53 11.05
N TYR A 117 -20.23 -18.04 11.38
CA TYR A 117 -19.38 -17.27 10.48
C TYR A 117 -17.97 -17.84 10.47
N ALA A 118 -17.26 -17.62 9.36
CA ALA A 118 -15.88 -18.01 9.21
C ALA A 118 -15.10 -16.90 8.52
N TYR A 119 -13.85 -16.70 8.95
CA TYR A 119 -12.91 -15.81 8.28
C TYR A 119 -12.21 -16.54 7.12
N ALA A 120 -12.36 -16.02 5.90
CA ALA A 120 -11.65 -16.53 4.73
C ALA A 120 -10.33 -15.77 4.54
N SER A 121 -9.22 -16.38 4.95
CA SER A 121 -7.89 -15.77 4.83
C SER A 121 -7.45 -15.56 3.38
N PHE A 122 -6.65 -14.51 3.19
CA PHE A 122 -5.90 -14.34 1.97
C PHE A 122 -4.87 -15.46 1.78
N ARG A 123 -4.63 -15.85 0.53
CA ARG A 123 -3.76 -17.00 0.19
C ARG A 123 -2.29 -16.81 0.57
N LEU A 124 -1.83 -15.57 0.76
CA LEU A 124 -0.45 -15.25 1.16
C LEU A 124 -0.45 -14.70 2.59
N PRO A 125 0.65 -14.91 3.35
CA PRO A 125 0.76 -14.43 4.73
C PRO A 125 1.01 -12.91 4.78
N MET A 126 -0.05 -12.13 4.58
CA MET A 126 0.01 -10.68 4.56
C MET A 126 -0.35 -10.12 5.93
N PHE A 127 0.38 -9.09 6.38
CA PHE A 127 0.17 -8.50 7.71
C PHE A 127 -1.29 -8.04 7.92
N TRP A 128 -1.87 -7.40 6.91
CA TRP A 128 -3.25 -6.91 6.96
C TRP A 128 -4.28 -8.03 7.05
N ASP A 129 -3.97 -9.24 6.54
CA ASP A 129 -4.86 -10.40 6.66
C ASP A 129 -4.87 -10.92 8.09
N PHE A 130 -3.67 -11.04 8.68
CA PHE A 130 -3.54 -11.45 10.07
C PHE A 130 -4.21 -10.46 11.02
N GLU A 131 -4.02 -9.15 10.83
CA GLU A 131 -4.65 -8.15 11.67
C GLU A 131 -6.20 -8.20 11.62
N ARG A 132 -6.77 -8.42 10.42
CA ARG A 132 -8.22 -8.59 10.26
C ARG A 132 -8.71 -9.89 10.86
N ARG A 133 -8.03 -11.00 10.58
CA ARG A 133 -8.38 -12.33 11.09
C ARG A 133 -8.37 -12.37 12.60
N ASP A 134 -7.30 -11.87 13.22
CA ASP A 134 -7.09 -11.97 14.66
C ASP A 134 -8.05 -11.05 15.45
N THR A 135 -8.73 -10.12 14.77
CA THR A 135 -9.77 -9.24 15.35
C THR A 135 -11.19 -9.60 14.92
N PHE A 136 -11.35 -10.63 14.08
CA PHE A 136 -12.64 -11.20 13.72
C PHE A 136 -13.05 -12.25 14.78
N VAL A 137 -13.48 -11.77 15.94
CA VAL A 137 -13.88 -12.58 17.11
C VAL A 137 -15.13 -12.05 17.77
#